data_AF-A0A8X8I6F6-F1
#
_entry.id   AF-A0A8X8I6F6-F1
#
_cell.length_a   1.000
_cell.length_b   1.000
_cell.length_c   1.000
_cell.angle_alpha   90.00
_cell.angle_beta   90.00
_cell.angle_gamma   90.00
#
_symmetry.space_group_name_H-M   'P 1'
#
loop_
_entity.id
_entity.type
_entity.pdbx_description
1 polymer ?
#
loop_
_entity_poly.entity_id
_entity_poly.type
_entity_poly.pdbx_seq_one_letter_code
_entity_poly.pdbx_strand_id
1 'polypeptide(L)'
;MGTSGIVQPLNRISGLPTRNFRDPFFEYAEQISGEAMHSQFNVKDDTCNACPIRCKRVVESEEHQVDGRFGGAEYEHLSAIGSNLGISDLAALMKATERCNAYGVDVISLGVTIACAMEAYEKGIITKEDTDGIELTWGNAETLLTLIEKICRREGIGDLLAEGSMRFAEKIGGGAEEFALHIKGLELPMHEPRLKQGMGVGYAISPTGADHCHNLHDTGTAKNVDFFKPLGAFKPVPADDIGPEKIRMLVYFTNWRHYMNSAVVCQFLPWTIDHLVELTNGVTGWDTNVWELMKVGERAATLTRLFNLREGFTAEDDRLPKRFFKPFKEGYIKGKAPSEEDFRQAIRYYYQMMGWDEQGVPTDGKLAELGILWARDDSAREVTSVEQS
;
A
#
# COMPACT_ATOMS: atom_id res chain seq x y z
N MET A 1 13.74 13.87 9.33
CA MET A 1 13.78 12.55 8.64
C MET A 1 12.55 12.28 7.79
N GLY A 2 11.35 12.75 8.15
CA GLY A 2 10.13 12.43 7.38
C GLY A 2 9.78 10.94 7.47
N THR A 3 8.99 10.44 6.53
CA THR A 3 8.63 9.01 6.51
C THR A 3 9.84 8.12 6.18
N SER A 4 10.81 8.63 5.43
CA SER A 4 12.03 7.94 4.99
C SER A 4 12.91 7.41 6.13
N GLY A 5 12.70 7.88 7.37
CA GLY A 5 13.36 7.34 8.56
C GLY A 5 13.02 5.86 8.86
N ILE A 6 12.03 5.27 8.18
CA ILE A 6 11.67 3.86 8.40
C ILE A 6 12.39 2.86 7.48
N VAL A 7 13.21 3.32 6.51
CA VAL A 7 13.96 2.44 5.59
C VAL A 7 14.83 1.44 6.36
N GLN A 8 15.75 1.91 7.20
CA GLN A 8 16.64 0.99 7.94
C GLN A 8 15.89 0.16 9.00
N PRO A 9 14.96 0.74 9.81
CA PRO A 9 14.15 -0.05 10.73
C PRO A 9 13.43 -1.22 10.05
N LEU A 10 12.84 -1.00 8.87
CA LEU A 10 12.16 -2.06 8.13
C LEU A 10 13.15 -3.07 7.53
N ASN A 11 14.29 -2.62 7.01
CA ASN A 11 15.30 -3.54 6.48
C ASN A 11 15.77 -4.55 7.53
N ARG A 12 16.02 -4.09 8.77
CA ARG A 12 16.48 -4.94 9.88
C ARG A 12 15.50 -6.04 10.28
N ILE A 13 14.21 -5.86 10.01
CA ILE A 13 13.16 -6.81 10.38
C ILE A 13 12.55 -7.51 9.16
N SER A 14 13.26 -7.50 8.04
CA SER A 14 12.80 -8.07 6.77
C SER A 14 11.46 -7.52 6.29
N GLY A 15 11.27 -6.21 6.50
CA GLY A 15 10.09 -5.46 6.11
C GLY A 15 10.30 -4.48 4.96
N LEU A 16 11.52 -4.38 4.41
CA LEU A 16 11.86 -3.52 3.26
C LEU A 16 11.80 -4.35 1.97
N PRO A 17 10.80 -4.13 1.09
CA PRO A 17 10.71 -4.85 -0.18
C PRO A 17 11.95 -4.64 -1.04
N THR A 18 12.52 -5.75 -1.51
CA THR A 18 13.78 -5.76 -2.25
C THR A 18 13.67 -6.68 -3.46
N ARG A 19 14.06 -6.18 -4.64
CA ARG A 19 13.98 -6.86 -5.95
C ARG A 19 12.62 -7.55 -6.17
N ASN A 20 11.58 -6.74 -6.35
CA ASN A 20 10.18 -7.17 -6.47
C ASN A 20 9.68 -8.02 -5.28
N PHE A 21 9.95 -7.61 -4.02
CA PHE A 21 9.61 -8.40 -2.81
C PHE A 21 10.21 -9.83 -2.76
N ARG A 22 11.25 -10.11 -3.55
CA ARG A 22 11.88 -11.44 -3.58
C ARG A 22 12.84 -11.64 -2.43
N ASP A 23 13.57 -10.59 -2.06
CA ASP A 23 14.68 -10.67 -1.15
C ASP A 23 14.28 -10.10 0.24
N PRO A 24 14.77 -10.70 1.34
CA PRO A 24 14.36 -10.34 2.70
C PRO A 24 14.99 -9.06 3.24
N PHE A 25 16.02 -8.52 2.59
CA PHE A 25 16.67 -7.27 2.96
C PHE A 25 17.45 -6.73 1.77
N PHE A 26 17.67 -5.42 1.75
CA PHE A 26 18.55 -4.74 0.83
C PHE A 26 19.90 -4.47 1.50
N GLU A 27 20.96 -4.97 0.89
CA GLU A 27 22.34 -4.86 1.38
C GLU A 27 22.82 -3.41 1.48
N TYR A 28 22.23 -2.49 0.69
CA TYR A 28 22.58 -1.08 0.66
C TYR A 28 21.51 -0.16 1.29
N ALA A 29 20.62 -0.70 2.15
CA ALA A 29 19.54 0.09 2.75
C ALA A 29 20.02 1.33 3.54
N GLU A 30 21.23 1.30 4.09
CA GLU A 30 21.82 2.47 4.74
C GLU A 30 22.09 3.61 3.75
N GLN A 31 22.57 3.28 2.53
CA GLN A 31 22.90 4.26 1.49
C GLN A 31 21.67 5.00 0.97
N ILE A 32 20.52 4.33 0.94
CA ILE A 32 19.24 4.91 0.50
C ILE A 32 18.35 5.37 1.65
N SER A 33 18.87 5.40 2.88
CA SER A 33 18.06 5.71 4.05
C SER A 33 17.65 7.19 4.12
N GLY A 34 16.61 7.48 4.91
CA GLY A 34 16.29 8.85 5.25
C GLY A 34 17.48 9.60 5.84
N GLU A 35 18.28 8.93 6.70
CA GLU A 35 19.52 9.45 7.31
C GLU A 35 20.54 9.88 6.27
N ALA A 36 20.78 9.04 5.27
CA ALA A 36 21.66 9.35 4.14
C ALA A 36 21.13 10.51 3.30
N MET A 37 19.83 10.53 2.98
CA MET A 37 19.21 11.63 2.25
C MET A 37 19.31 12.95 3.01
N HIS A 38 19.08 12.92 4.31
CA HIS A 38 19.16 14.11 5.14
C HIS A 38 20.57 14.67 5.25
N SER A 39 21.58 13.80 5.36
CA SER A 39 22.97 14.25 5.49
C SER A 39 23.59 14.74 4.18
N GLN A 40 23.18 14.17 3.04
CA GLN A 40 23.80 14.43 1.75
C GLN A 40 23.07 15.48 0.91
N PHE A 41 21.73 15.53 0.96
CA PHE A 41 20.95 16.30 -0.02
C PHE A 41 19.95 17.28 0.59
N ASN A 42 19.58 17.15 1.88
CA ASN A 42 18.50 17.95 2.46
C ASN A 42 18.92 19.41 2.72
N VAL A 43 18.22 20.32 2.06
CA VAL A 43 18.42 21.77 2.20
C VAL A 43 17.55 22.34 3.30
N LYS A 44 16.29 21.91 3.38
CA LYS A 44 15.34 22.37 4.41
C LYS A 44 14.16 21.41 4.60
N ASP A 45 13.44 21.70 5.68
CA ASP A 45 12.22 21.00 6.05
C ASP A 45 11.00 21.87 5.73
N ASP A 46 10.15 21.37 4.83
CA ASP A 46 8.94 22.05 4.38
C ASP A 46 7.69 21.42 5.01
N THR A 47 6.52 21.99 4.78
CA THR A 47 5.30 21.55 5.45
C THR A 47 4.04 21.67 4.61
N CYS A 48 3.04 20.84 4.93
CA CYS A 48 1.68 21.03 4.45
C CYS A 48 1.05 22.27 5.09
N ASN A 49 -0.07 22.73 4.55
CA ASN A 49 -0.78 23.90 5.07
C ASN A 49 -1.00 23.81 6.59
N ALA A 50 -0.55 24.85 7.33
CA ALA A 50 -0.66 24.99 8.78
C ALA A 50 -0.08 23.82 9.63
N CYS A 51 0.68 22.90 9.04
CA CYS A 51 1.13 21.70 9.74
C CYS A 51 2.43 21.96 10.54
N PRO A 52 2.47 21.62 11.85
CA PRO A 52 3.67 21.77 12.67
C PRO A 52 4.69 20.64 12.49
N ILE A 53 4.32 19.52 11.85
CA ILE A 53 5.17 18.32 11.74
C ILE A 53 6.36 18.54 10.78
N ARG A 54 6.17 19.35 9.73
CA ARG A 54 7.18 19.64 8.70
C ARG A 54 7.81 18.38 8.09
N CYS A 55 7.02 17.33 7.81
CA CYS A 55 7.57 16.05 7.34
C CYS A 55 8.23 16.13 5.95
N LYS A 56 7.75 17.02 5.08
CA LYS A 56 8.20 17.17 3.71
C LYS A 56 9.67 17.58 3.66
N ARG A 57 10.45 16.86 2.86
CA ARG A 57 11.87 17.13 2.63
C ARG A 57 12.03 18.01 1.40
N VAL A 58 13.03 18.88 1.39
CA VAL A 58 13.48 19.61 0.19
C VAL A 58 14.94 19.24 -0.02
N VAL A 59 15.22 18.59 -1.16
CA VAL A 59 16.53 18.03 -1.47
C VAL A 59 17.07 18.66 -2.75
N GLU A 60 18.37 18.89 -2.81
CA GLU A 60 19.07 19.39 -3.99
C GLU A 60 20.37 18.58 -4.19
N SER A 61 20.82 18.46 -5.43
CA SER A 61 22.07 17.77 -5.78
C SER A 61 22.65 18.42 -7.04
N GLU A 62 23.94 18.75 -7.00
CA GLU A 62 24.65 19.28 -8.18
C GLU A 62 24.92 18.20 -9.23
N GLU A 63 25.25 16.97 -8.79
CA GLU A 63 25.66 15.85 -9.65
C GLU A 63 24.58 15.46 -10.67
N HIS A 64 23.32 15.40 -10.23
CA HIS A 64 22.17 15.09 -11.08
C HIS A 64 21.24 16.30 -11.33
N GLN A 65 21.66 17.50 -10.93
CA GLN A 65 20.88 18.73 -11.03
C GLN A 65 19.46 18.55 -10.48
N VAL A 66 19.35 18.12 -9.23
CA VAL A 66 18.06 17.88 -8.58
C VAL A 66 17.42 19.19 -8.17
N ASP A 67 16.20 19.42 -8.64
CA ASP A 67 15.42 20.62 -8.37
C ASP A 67 14.55 20.45 -7.12
N GLY A 68 14.95 21.13 -6.03
CA GLY A 68 14.28 21.06 -4.74
C GLY A 68 12.82 21.51 -4.73
N ARG A 69 12.32 22.18 -5.79
CA ARG A 69 10.89 22.52 -5.93
C ARG A 69 9.99 21.28 -5.93
N PHE A 70 10.51 20.14 -6.39
CA PHE A 70 9.77 18.88 -6.43
C PHE A 70 9.88 18.06 -5.14
N GLY A 71 10.54 18.58 -4.10
CA GLY A 71 10.66 17.91 -2.80
C GLY A 71 11.60 16.71 -2.82
N GLY A 72 11.77 16.10 -1.64
CA GLY A 72 12.58 14.90 -1.45
C GLY A 72 11.75 13.62 -1.39
N ALA A 73 12.45 12.49 -1.45
CA ALA A 73 11.84 11.18 -1.46
C ALA A 73 11.22 10.84 -0.10
N GLU A 74 9.97 10.38 -0.13
CA GLU A 74 9.32 9.71 1.00
C GLU A 74 9.77 8.23 1.09
N TYR A 75 9.36 7.52 2.14
CA TYR A 75 9.68 6.10 2.32
C TYR A 75 9.33 5.24 1.09
N GLU A 76 8.12 5.44 0.57
CA GLU A 76 7.60 4.70 -0.59
C GLU A 76 8.43 4.96 -1.85
N HIS A 77 8.97 6.18 -2.02
CA HIS A 77 9.87 6.49 -3.14
C HIS A 77 11.15 5.66 -3.02
N LEU A 78 11.88 5.82 -1.91
CA LEU A 78 13.16 5.15 -1.69
C LEU A 78 13.04 3.63 -1.77
N SER A 79 11.90 3.08 -1.38
CA SER A 79 11.67 1.65 -1.41
C SER A 79 11.23 1.18 -2.81
N ALA A 80 10.28 1.85 -3.47
CA ALA A 80 9.71 1.39 -4.73
C ALA A 80 10.67 1.52 -5.92
N ILE A 81 11.43 2.63 -5.99
CA ILE A 81 12.41 2.86 -7.06
C ILE A 81 13.85 2.61 -6.63
N GLY A 82 14.11 2.42 -5.33
CA GLY A 82 15.41 2.03 -4.79
C GLY A 82 15.50 0.54 -4.52
N SER A 83 15.24 0.10 -3.29
CA SER A 83 15.44 -1.30 -2.86
C SER A 83 14.66 -2.31 -3.71
N ASN A 84 13.42 -2.00 -4.08
CA ASN A 84 12.58 -2.89 -4.88
C ASN A 84 13.11 -3.07 -6.32
N LEU A 85 13.94 -2.15 -6.82
CA LEU A 85 14.68 -2.26 -8.08
C LEU A 85 16.16 -2.65 -7.89
N GLY A 86 16.61 -2.78 -6.63
CA GLY A 86 18.00 -3.04 -6.28
C GLY A 86 18.96 -1.85 -6.48
N ILE A 87 18.43 -0.62 -6.60
CA ILE A 87 19.20 0.60 -6.86
C ILE A 87 19.64 1.24 -5.54
N SER A 88 20.94 1.51 -5.39
CA SER A 88 21.52 2.18 -4.21
C SER A 88 22.08 3.57 -4.46
N ASP A 89 22.08 4.04 -5.71
CA ASP A 89 22.51 5.38 -6.09
C ASP A 89 21.48 6.41 -5.61
N LEU A 90 21.71 6.98 -4.44
CA LEU A 90 20.77 7.90 -3.82
C LEU A 90 20.60 9.21 -4.62
N ALA A 91 21.63 9.69 -5.32
CA ALA A 91 21.54 10.92 -6.10
C ALA A 91 20.65 10.71 -7.34
N ALA A 92 20.79 9.55 -8.01
CA ALA A 92 19.89 9.15 -9.08
C ALA A 92 18.45 8.94 -8.57
N LEU A 93 18.25 8.38 -7.36
CA LEU A 93 16.92 8.26 -6.75
C LEU A 93 16.27 9.61 -6.44
N MET A 94 17.05 10.62 -6.05
CA MET A 94 16.54 11.99 -5.89
C MET A 94 16.10 12.56 -7.25
N LYS A 95 16.87 12.32 -8.31
CA LYS A 95 16.48 12.74 -9.66
C LYS A 95 15.25 11.99 -10.19
N ALA A 96 15.15 10.71 -9.91
CA ALA A 96 13.97 9.91 -10.24
C ALA A 96 12.73 10.41 -9.48
N THR A 97 12.87 10.75 -8.20
CA THR A 97 11.80 11.37 -7.39
C THR A 97 11.33 12.68 -7.98
N GLU A 98 12.27 13.58 -8.34
CA GLU A 98 11.95 14.83 -9.03
C GLU A 98 11.14 14.58 -10.30
N ARG A 99 11.59 13.66 -11.15
CA ARG A 99 10.89 13.32 -12.40
C ARG A 99 9.49 12.77 -12.15
N CYS A 100 9.31 11.88 -11.17
CA CYS A 100 8.00 11.34 -10.83
C CYS A 100 7.04 12.47 -10.42
N ASN A 101 7.51 13.37 -9.55
CA ASN A 101 6.73 14.51 -9.08
C ASN A 101 6.45 15.54 -10.18
N ALA A 102 7.40 15.74 -11.11
CA ALA A 102 7.24 16.66 -12.23
C ALA A 102 6.27 16.15 -13.29
N TYR A 103 6.28 14.85 -13.58
CA TYR A 103 5.33 14.22 -14.50
C TYR A 103 3.96 13.93 -13.85
N GLY A 104 3.88 13.88 -12.51
CA GLY A 104 2.66 13.55 -11.79
C GLY A 104 2.32 12.05 -11.85
N VAL A 105 3.33 11.18 -11.81
CA VAL A 105 3.17 9.72 -11.82
C VAL A 105 3.33 9.14 -10.41
N ASP A 106 2.53 8.13 -10.08
CA ASP A 106 2.67 7.39 -8.83
C ASP A 106 3.97 6.57 -8.80
N VAL A 107 4.84 6.89 -7.86
CA VAL A 107 6.15 6.24 -7.68
C VAL A 107 6.02 4.76 -7.29
N ILE A 108 4.98 4.38 -6.55
CA ILE A 108 4.77 3.00 -6.09
C ILE A 108 4.46 2.14 -7.31
N SER A 109 3.39 2.49 -8.03
CA SER A 109 2.95 1.75 -9.22
C SER A 109 4.02 1.72 -10.30
N LEU A 110 4.71 2.85 -10.53
CA LEU A 110 5.86 2.92 -11.43
C LEU A 110 6.96 1.93 -11.00
N GLY A 111 7.41 2.00 -9.75
CA GLY A 111 8.50 1.18 -9.24
C GLY A 111 8.19 -0.31 -9.29
N VAL A 112 6.98 -0.71 -8.88
CA VAL A 112 6.55 -2.13 -8.92
C VAL A 112 6.35 -2.63 -10.35
N THR A 113 5.85 -1.78 -11.26
CA THR A 113 5.75 -2.13 -12.68
C THR A 113 7.12 -2.35 -13.32
N ILE A 114 8.08 -1.46 -13.05
CA ILE A 114 9.47 -1.63 -13.50
C ILE A 114 10.10 -2.89 -12.86
N ALA A 115 9.82 -3.17 -11.59
CA ALA A 115 10.31 -4.37 -10.91
C ALA A 115 9.77 -5.65 -11.56
N CYS A 116 8.49 -5.67 -11.95
CA CYS A 116 7.89 -6.75 -12.71
C CYS A 116 8.62 -6.96 -14.05
N ALA A 117 8.89 -5.88 -14.79
CA ALA A 117 9.62 -5.94 -16.06
C ALA A 117 11.07 -6.42 -15.90
N MET A 118 11.78 -5.96 -14.85
CA MET A 118 13.13 -6.46 -14.53
C MET A 118 13.12 -7.96 -14.20
N GLU A 119 12.11 -8.46 -13.48
CA GLU A 119 11.98 -9.89 -13.20
C GLU A 119 11.63 -10.70 -14.46
N ALA A 120 10.78 -10.17 -15.36
CA ALA A 120 10.50 -10.79 -16.65
C ALA A 120 11.76 -10.88 -17.53
N TYR A 121 12.57 -9.82 -17.55
CA TYR A 121 13.84 -9.78 -18.28
C TYR A 121 14.87 -10.76 -17.70
N GLU A 122 15.03 -10.81 -16.37
CA GLU A 122 15.91 -11.76 -15.70
C GLU A 122 15.51 -13.23 -15.99
N LYS A 123 14.22 -13.51 -16.14
CA LYS A 123 13.69 -14.83 -16.50
C LYS A 123 13.75 -15.12 -18.00
N GLY A 124 14.15 -14.16 -18.83
CA GLY A 124 14.19 -14.29 -20.29
C GLY A 124 12.80 -14.36 -20.95
N ILE A 125 11.76 -13.87 -20.28
CA ILE A 125 10.40 -13.77 -20.84
C ILE A 125 10.32 -12.62 -21.85
N ILE A 126 11.03 -11.53 -21.56
CA ILE A 126 11.32 -10.44 -22.48
C ILE A 126 12.82 -10.31 -22.64
N THR A 127 13.26 -9.84 -23.81
CA THR A 127 14.68 -9.66 -24.13
C THR A 127 14.99 -8.23 -24.51
N LYS A 128 16.26 -7.96 -24.85
CA LYS A 128 16.74 -6.63 -25.25
C LYS A 128 16.05 -6.13 -26.52
N GLU A 129 15.60 -7.04 -27.36
CA GLU A 129 14.83 -6.78 -28.57
C GLU A 129 13.42 -6.25 -28.25
N ASP A 130 12.80 -6.70 -27.15
CA ASP A 130 11.48 -6.25 -26.72
C ASP A 130 11.50 -4.89 -26.02
N THR A 131 12.68 -4.42 -25.61
CA THR A 131 12.87 -3.25 -24.75
C THR A 131 13.58 -2.09 -25.45
N ASP A 132 13.54 -2.04 -26.79
CA ASP A 132 14.24 -1.04 -27.61
C ASP A 132 15.75 -0.94 -27.32
N GLY A 133 16.37 -2.06 -26.95
CA GLY A 133 17.79 -2.09 -26.60
C GLY A 133 18.11 -1.75 -25.14
N ILE A 134 17.11 -1.50 -24.29
CA ILE A 134 17.30 -1.15 -22.88
C ILE A 134 17.49 -2.41 -22.04
N GLU A 135 18.59 -2.50 -21.29
CA GLU A 135 18.82 -3.63 -20.39
C GLU A 135 18.10 -3.40 -19.05
N LEU A 136 17.11 -4.25 -18.76
CA LEU A 136 16.29 -4.19 -17.55
C LEU A 136 16.93 -5.01 -16.42
N THR A 137 18.16 -4.68 -16.07
CA THR A 137 18.91 -5.34 -15.00
C THR A 137 18.68 -4.66 -13.64
N TRP A 138 18.65 -5.46 -12.57
CA TRP A 138 18.56 -4.95 -11.20
C TRP A 138 19.72 -4.00 -10.87
N GLY A 139 19.42 -2.93 -10.16
CA GLY A 139 20.41 -1.92 -9.74
C GLY A 139 20.81 -0.91 -10.80
N ASN A 140 20.19 -0.93 -11.99
CA ASN A 140 20.51 0.00 -13.06
C ASN A 140 19.75 1.33 -12.93
N ALA A 141 20.40 2.33 -12.33
CA ALA A 141 19.83 3.66 -12.11
C ALA A 141 19.57 4.45 -13.41
N GLU A 142 20.44 4.31 -14.41
CA GLU A 142 20.27 4.97 -15.71
C GLU A 142 19.06 4.41 -16.47
N THR A 143 18.85 3.09 -16.40
CA THR A 143 17.63 2.46 -16.93
C THR A 143 16.40 3.01 -16.24
N LEU A 144 16.38 3.16 -14.91
CA LEU A 144 15.24 3.76 -14.20
C LEU A 144 14.92 5.18 -14.72
N LEU A 145 15.93 6.05 -14.82
CA LEU A 145 15.75 7.42 -15.30
C LEU A 145 15.19 7.45 -16.73
N THR A 146 15.73 6.60 -17.60
CA THR A 146 15.25 6.45 -18.99
C THR A 146 13.81 5.96 -19.03
N LEU A 147 13.47 4.92 -18.27
CA LEU A 147 12.13 4.34 -18.25
C LEU A 147 11.07 5.31 -17.74
N ILE A 148 11.38 6.14 -16.73
CA ILE A 148 10.44 7.17 -16.27
C ILE A 148 9.99 8.06 -17.42
N GLU A 149 10.95 8.55 -18.23
CA GLU A 149 10.62 9.41 -19.38
C GLU A 149 9.82 8.66 -20.43
N LYS A 150 10.23 7.44 -20.79
CA LYS A 150 9.53 6.64 -21.81
C LYS A 150 8.13 6.24 -21.38
N ILE A 151 7.91 5.91 -20.11
CA ILE A 151 6.59 5.59 -19.54
C ILE A 151 5.70 6.82 -19.59
N CYS A 152 6.17 7.97 -19.07
CA CYS A 152 5.36 9.19 -19.03
C CYS A 152 5.03 9.73 -20.43
N ARG A 153 5.85 9.40 -21.44
CA ARG A 153 5.65 9.78 -22.84
C ARG A 153 5.02 8.69 -23.70
N ARG A 154 4.78 7.49 -23.15
CA ARG A 154 4.30 6.31 -23.88
C ARG A 154 5.12 6.00 -25.14
N GLU A 155 6.44 5.96 -24.99
CA GLU A 155 7.36 5.72 -26.09
C GLU A 155 7.98 4.32 -25.99
N GLY A 156 7.87 3.52 -27.04
CA GLY A 156 8.50 2.19 -27.10
C GLY A 156 7.97 1.27 -26.00
N ILE A 157 8.87 0.56 -25.30
CA ILE A 157 8.49 -0.25 -24.12
C ILE A 157 7.74 0.54 -23.03
N GLY A 158 7.94 1.87 -22.98
CA GLY A 158 7.26 2.75 -22.05
C GLY A 158 5.74 2.79 -22.25
N ASP A 159 5.22 2.60 -23.47
CA ASP A 159 3.77 2.53 -23.69
C ASP A 159 3.16 1.32 -23.00
N LEU A 160 3.84 0.17 -23.08
CA LEU A 160 3.37 -1.05 -22.44
C LEU A 160 3.46 -0.97 -20.91
N LEU A 161 4.57 -0.43 -20.39
CA LEU A 161 4.76 -0.25 -18.95
C LEU A 161 3.83 0.82 -18.36
N ALA A 162 3.32 1.77 -19.16
CA ALA A 162 2.36 2.77 -18.71
C ALA A 162 0.99 2.17 -18.33
N GLU A 163 0.71 0.93 -18.70
CA GLU A 163 -0.55 0.23 -18.39
C GLU A 163 -0.59 -0.41 -16.99
N GLY A 164 0.54 -0.40 -16.27
CA GLY A 164 0.70 -1.04 -14.95
C GLY A 164 1.11 -2.51 -15.02
N SER A 165 1.55 -3.06 -13.89
CA SER A 165 2.16 -4.40 -13.79
C SER A 165 1.20 -5.53 -14.19
N MET A 166 -0.09 -5.42 -13.84
CA MET A 166 -1.11 -6.42 -14.18
C MET A 166 -1.24 -6.57 -15.70
N ARG A 167 -1.53 -5.46 -16.39
CA ARG A 167 -1.75 -5.46 -17.85
C ARG A 167 -0.46 -5.74 -18.62
N PHE A 168 0.68 -5.24 -18.12
CA PHE A 168 1.98 -5.58 -18.65
C PHE A 168 2.20 -7.10 -18.62
N ALA A 169 2.00 -7.74 -17.47
CA ALA A 169 2.20 -9.18 -17.30
C ALA A 169 1.24 -10.01 -18.16
N GLU A 170 -0.05 -9.65 -18.21
CA GLU A 170 -1.04 -10.29 -19.09
C GLU A 170 -0.64 -10.20 -20.57
N LYS A 171 -0.06 -9.07 -20.98
CA LYS A 171 0.33 -8.84 -22.36
C LYS A 171 1.56 -9.65 -22.77
N ILE A 172 2.57 -9.74 -21.91
CA ILE A 172 3.80 -10.48 -22.21
C ILE A 172 3.63 -11.99 -21.99
N GLY A 173 2.71 -12.39 -21.11
CA GLY A 173 2.48 -13.79 -20.75
C GLY A 173 3.71 -14.43 -20.11
N GLY A 174 3.97 -15.71 -20.45
CA GLY A 174 5.15 -16.43 -19.96
C GLY A 174 5.16 -16.71 -18.45
N GLY A 175 4.00 -16.59 -17.77
CA GLY A 175 3.88 -16.72 -16.32
C GLY A 175 4.25 -15.45 -15.55
N ALA A 176 4.30 -14.29 -16.23
CA ALA A 176 4.57 -13.00 -15.59
C ALA A 176 3.56 -12.61 -14.51
N GLU A 177 2.35 -13.15 -14.60
CA GLU A 177 1.27 -12.96 -13.64
C GLU A 177 1.63 -13.47 -12.24
N GLU A 178 2.60 -14.39 -12.10
CA GLU A 178 3.08 -14.86 -10.79
C GLU A 178 3.92 -13.80 -10.04
N PHE A 179 4.44 -12.81 -10.76
CA PHE A 179 5.31 -11.77 -10.22
C PHE A 179 4.87 -10.35 -10.56
N ALA A 180 3.70 -10.17 -11.17
CA ALA A 180 2.95 -8.92 -11.13
C ALA A 180 2.31 -8.77 -9.74
N LEU A 181 2.91 -7.96 -8.89
CA LEU A 181 2.49 -7.82 -7.49
C LEU A 181 1.45 -6.72 -7.35
N HIS A 182 0.19 -7.08 -7.55
CA HIS A 182 -0.95 -6.17 -7.48
C HIS A 182 -2.16 -6.82 -6.77
N ILE A 183 -3.10 -5.98 -6.32
CA ILE A 183 -4.43 -6.40 -5.85
C ILE A 183 -5.46 -5.48 -6.51
N LYS A 184 -6.47 -6.05 -7.18
CA LYS A 184 -7.48 -5.31 -7.96
C LYS A 184 -6.86 -4.33 -8.97
N GLY A 185 -5.76 -4.76 -9.59
CA GLY A 185 -4.98 -3.96 -10.54
C GLY A 185 -4.06 -2.89 -9.95
N LEU A 186 -4.08 -2.61 -8.64
CA LEU A 186 -3.17 -1.65 -8.01
C LEU A 186 -1.93 -2.35 -7.42
N GLU A 187 -0.75 -1.85 -7.76
CA GLU A 187 0.55 -2.36 -7.29
C GLU A 187 0.68 -2.33 -5.75
N LEU A 188 1.39 -3.33 -5.19
CA LEU A 188 1.60 -3.38 -3.75
C LEU A 188 2.48 -2.21 -3.25
N PRO A 189 2.06 -1.52 -2.17
CA PRO A 189 2.90 -0.53 -1.50
C PRO A 189 4.02 -1.20 -0.72
N MET A 190 5.01 -0.41 -0.29
CA MET A 190 6.31 -0.92 0.15
C MET A 190 6.30 -1.47 1.58
N HIS A 191 5.31 -2.28 1.97
CA HIS A 191 5.34 -2.99 3.24
C HIS A 191 5.06 -4.48 3.08
N GLU A 192 5.98 -5.29 3.59
CA GLU A 192 6.00 -6.75 3.47
C GLU A 192 4.82 -7.45 4.18
N PRO A 193 3.87 -8.05 3.43
CA PRO A 193 2.72 -8.76 4.01
C PRO A 193 3.09 -10.00 4.83
N ARG A 194 4.23 -10.66 4.57
CA ARG A 194 4.70 -11.81 5.38
C ARG A 194 5.09 -11.39 6.81
N LEU A 195 5.54 -10.14 6.97
CA LEU A 195 5.84 -9.52 8.26
C LEU A 195 4.58 -8.91 8.91
N LYS A 196 3.77 -8.20 8.13
CA LYS A 196 2.56 -7.49 8.56
C LYS A 196 1.33 -8.21 8.03
N GLN A 197 0.99 -9.36 8.61
CA GLN A 197 -0.03 -10.23 8.03
C GLN A 197 -1.45 -9.63 8.14
N GLY A 198 -1.74 -8.88 9.20
CA GLY A 198 -3.00 -8.12 9.33
C GLY A 198 -3.16 -7.06 8.25
N MET A 199 -2.08 -6.32 7.95
CA MET A 199 -2.01 -5.39 6.82
C MET A 199 -2.22 -6.11 5.49
N GLY A 200 -1.64 -7.30 5.33
CA GLY A 200 -1.85 -8.15 4.16
C GLY A 200 -3.33 -8.47 3.93
N VAL A 201 -4.08 -8.80 4.98
CA VAL A 201 -5.54 -8.98 4.92
C VAL A 201 -6.21 -7.66 4.53
N GLY A 202 -5.79 -6.54 5.12
CA GLY A 202 -6.28 -5.22 4.76
C GLY A 202 -6.00 -4.82 3.30
N TYR A 203 -4.87 -5.25 2.71
CA TYR A 203 -4.59 -5.00 1.29
C TYR A 203 -5.57 -5.75 0.39
N ALA A 204 -5.87 -7.00 0.74
CA ALA A 204 -6.80 -7.83 -0.02
C ALA A 204 -8.20 -7.20 -0.06
N ILE A 205 -8.71 -6.74 1.08
CA ILE A 205 -10.09 -6.22 1.21
C ILE A 205 -10.23 -4.72 0.88
N SER A 206 -9.10 -4.00 0.72
CA SER A 206 -9.11 -2.56 0.49
C SER A 206 -9.90 -2.21 -0.77
N PRO A 207 -10.77 -1.19 -0.71
CA PRO A 207 -11.62 -0.85 -1.85
C PRO A 207 -10.86 -0.27 -3.04
N THR A 208 -9.66 0.29 -2.82
CA THR A 208 -8.84 0.93 -3.85
C THR A 208 -7.78 0.00 -4.45
N GLY A 209 -7.75 -1.28 -4.04
CA GLY A 209 -6.61 -2.18 -4.28
C GLY A 209 -5.59 -2.09 -3.14
N ALA A 210 -4.37 -2.59 -3.35
CA ALA A 210 -3.37 -2.66 -2.28
C ALA A 210 -2.98 -1.27 -1.76
N ASP A 211 -3.51 -0.88 -0.59
CA ASP A 211 -3.28 0.44 0.01
C ASP A 211 -2.92 0.30 1.49
N HIS A 212 -1.85 1.00 1.91
CA HIS A 212 -1.33 0.99 3.27
C HIS A 212 -1.82 2.17 4.12
N CYS A 213 -2.27 3.27 3.50
CA CYS A 213 -2.59 4.51 4.19
C CYS A 213 -3.84 4.40 5.07
N HIS A 214 -4.87 3.66 4.63
CA HIS A 214 -6.06 3.39 5.46
C HIS A 214 -6.01 2.04 6.19
N ASN A 215 -4.83 1.45 6.32
CA ASN A 215 -4.67 0.07 6.75
C ASN A 215 -3.80 -0.07 8.01
N LEU A 216 -3.92 -1.18 8.71
CA LEU A 216 -3.27 -1.44 9.98
C LEU A 216 -1.76 -1.62 9.84
N HIS A 217 -0.95 -0.82 10.55
CA HIS A 217 0.50 -1.04 10.65
C HIS A 217 0.87 -1.92 11.85
N ASP A 218 0.70 -3.23 11.67
CA ASP A 218 0.79 -4.25 12.73
C ASP A 218 2.06 -4.24 13.57
N THR A 219 3.20 -3.91 12.97
CA THR A 219 4.49 -3.83 13.67
C THR A 219 4.47 -2.78 14.79
N GLY A 220 3.66 -1.74 14.65
CA GLY A 220 3.42 -0.74 15.70
C GLY A 220 2.46 -1.26 16.75
N THR A 221 1.34 -1.85 16.33
CA THR A 221 0.28 -2.33 17.22
C THR A 221 0.68 -3.56 18.03
N ALA A 222 1.66 -4.33 17.56
CA ALA A 222 2.29 -5.42 18.29
C ALA A 222 3.10 -4.93 19.51
N LYS A 223 3.38 -3.62 19.61
CA LYS A 223 4.15 -3.02 20.71
C LYS A 223 3.32 -2.05 21.55
N ASN A 224 2.49 -1.24 20.90
CA ASN A 224 1.68 -0.21 21.55
C ASN A 224 0.25 -0.23 21.01
N VAL A 225 -0.73 -0.27 21.92
CA VAL A 225 -2.18 -0.29 21.61
C VAL A 225 -2.93 0.90 22.20
N ASP A 226 -2.25 1.98 22.58
CA ASP A 226 -2.85 3.16 23.20
C ASP A 226 -3.96 3.77 22.33
N PHE A 227 -3.76 3.81 21.01
CA PHE A 227 -4.80 4.21 20.05
C PHE A 227 -6.08 3.35 20.15
N PHE A 228 -5.96 2.06 20.46
CA PHE A 228 -7.07 1.11 20.49
C PHE A 228 -7.76 1.00 21.86
N LYS A 229 -7.15 1.54 22.94
CA LYS A 229 -7.74 1.47 24.28
C LYS A 229 -9.13 2.10 24.35
N PRO A 230 -9.40 3.29 23.76
CA PRO A 230 -10.74 3.86 23.71
C PRO A 230 -11.74 3.00 22.92
N LEU A 231 -11.26 2.15 22.02
CA LEU A 231 -12.06 1.23 21.20
C LEU A 231 -12.20 -0.17 21.83
N GLY A 232 -11.71 -0.36 23.06
CA GLY A 232 -11.85 -1.62 23.80
C GLY A 232 -10.82 -2.71 23.45
N ALA A 233 -9.76 -2.39 22.70
CA ALA A 233 -8.66 -3.31 22.43
C ALA A 233 -7.44 -2.98 23.31
N PHE A 234 -7.23 -3.76 24.37
CA PHE A 234 -6.26 -3.46 25.44
C PHE A 234 -4.95 -4.23 25.37
N LYS A 235 -4.85 -5.23 24.47
CA LYS A 235 -3.69 -6.13 24.40
C LYS A 235 -3.00 -6.00 23.04
N PRO A 236 -1.66 -5.91 23.01
CA PRO A 236 -0.91 -6.06 21.78
C PRO A 236 -1.15 -7.44 21.15
N VAL A 237 -1.20 -7.48 19.82
CA VAL A 237 -1.35 -8.70 19.02
C VAL A 237 -0.13 -8.80 18.11
N PRO A 238 0.54 -9.97 17.99
CA PRO A 238 1.73 -10.15 17.16
C PRO A 238 1.53 -9.65 15.71
N ALA A 239 2.63 -9.27 15.05
CA ALA A 239 2.56 -8.70 13.70
C ALA A 239 2.21 -9.75 12.62
N ASP A 240 2.55 -11.01 12.90
CA ASP A 240 2.31 -12.20 12.10
C ASP A 240 1.06 -12.98 12.53
N ASP A 241 0.17 -12.37 13.31
CA ASP A 241 -1.14 -12.93 13.67
C ASP A 241 -2.22 -12.40 12.70
N ILE A 242 -3.16 -13.26 12.32
CA ILE A 242 -4.36 -12.95 11.52
C ILE A 242 -5.63 -13.60 12.10
N GLY A 243 -5.59 -13.91 13.39
CA GLY A 243 -6.72 -14.44 14.14
C GLY A 243 -7.79 -13.37 14.42
N PRO A 244 -8.90 -13.76 15.08
CA PRO A 244 -10.04 -12.86 15.31
C PRO A 244 -9.66 -11.59 16.08
N GLU A 245 -8.72 -11.65 17.03
CA GLU A 245 -8.26 -10.47 17.77
C GLU A 245 -7.54 -9.46 16.87
N LYS A 246 -6.70 -9.95 15.93
CA LYS A 246 -6.08 -9.11 14.91
C LYS A 246 -7.13 -8.48 14.00
N ILE A 247 -8.05 -9.30 13.49
CA ILE A 247 -9.04 -8.84 12.51
C ILE A 247 -10.01 -7.83 13.13
N ARG A 248 -10.34 -7.96 14.41
CA ARG A 248 -11.07 -6.91 15.14
C ARG A 248 -10.30 -5.59 15.16
N MET A 249 -8.99 -5.62 15.39
CA MET A 249 -8.17 -4.40 15.33
C MET A 249 -8.12 -3.82 13.92
N LEU A 250 -8.03 -4.65 12.88
CA LEU A 250 -8.05 -4.23 11.49
C LEU A 250 -9.38 -3.52 11.15
N VAL A 251 -10.52 -4.09 11.54
CA VAL A 251 -11.85 -3.47 11.37
C VAL A 251 -11.93 -2.11 12.06
N TYR A 252 -11.51 -2.04 13.33
CA TYR A 252 -11.54 -0.79 14.08
C TYR A 252 -10.65 0.29 13.46
N PHE A 253 -9.45 -0.10 13.03
CA PHE A 253 -8.51 0.83 12.43
C PHE A 253 -8.96 1.32 11.05
N THR A 254 -9.41 0.41 10.18
CA THR A 254 -9.88 0.75 8.83
C THR A 254 -11.11 1.65 8.88
N ASN A 255 -12.09 1.36 9.73
CA ASN A 255 -13.24 2.26 9.94
C ASN A 255 -12.78 3.64 10.41
N TRP A 256 -11.91 3.72 11.43
CA TRP A 256 -11.40 5.00 11.87
C TRP A 256 -10.65 5.76 10.76
N ARG A 257 -9.85 5.07 9.95
CA ARG A 257 -9.13 5.67 8.82
C ARG A 257 -10.07 6.17 7.72
N HIS A 258 -11.13 5.44 7.40
CA HIS A 258 -12.14 5.92 6.45
C HIS A 258 -12.85 7.19 6.95
N TYR A 259 -13.11 7.29 8.26
CA TYR A 259 -13.55 8.55 8.86
C TYR A 259 -12.50 9.66 8.69
N MET A 260 -11.23 9.42 9.05
CA MET A 260 -10.17 10.42 8.92
C MET A 260 -9.99 10.90 7.47
N ASN A 261 -10.10 10.00 6.49
CA ASN A 261 -10.08 10.34 5.07
C ASN A 261 -11.27 11.22 4.68
N SER A 262 -12.47 10.93 5.22
CA SER A 262 -13.66 11.76 5.01
C SER A 262 -13.55 13.14 5.67
N ALA A 263 -12.90 13.22 6.83
CA ALA A 263 -12.61 14.47 7.53
C ALA A 263 -11.40 15.23 6.92
N VAL A 264 -10.71 14.63 5.95
CA VAL A 264 -9.52 15.19 5.29
C VAL A 264 -8.42 15.56 6.29
N VAL A 265 -8.17 14.68 7.26
CA VAL A 265 -7.15 14.89 8.30
C VAL A 265 -5.94 14.00 8.07
N CYS A 266 -4.75 14.59 8.12
CA CYS A 266 -3.49 13.85 8.01
C CYS A 266 -3.33 12.85 9.17
N GLN A 267 -2.99 11.61 8.82
CA GLN A 267 -2.76 10.53 9.78
C GLN A 267 -1.49 10.64 10.62
N PHE A 268 -0.55 11.51 10.23
CA PHE A 268 0.74 11.67 10.93
C PHE A 268 0.70 12.69 12.06
N LEU A 269 -0.36 13.48 12.16
CA LEU A 269 -0.58 14.27 13.35
C LEU A 269 -0.94 13.32 14.50
N PRO A 270 -0.31 13.46 15.68
CA PRO A 270 -0.50 12.55 16.81
C PRO A 270 -1.82 12.82 17.54
N TRP A 271 -2.92 12.86 16.79
CA TRP A 271 -4.25 13.02 17.32
C TRP A 271 -4.65 11.79 18.13
N THR A 272 -5.24 12.02 19.30
CA THR A 272 -6.03 10.99 19.97
C THR A 272 -7.39 10.89 19.29
N ILE A 273 -8.12 9.82 19.58
CA ILE A 273 -9.52 9.68 19.14
C ILE A 273 -10.36 10.85 19.66
N ASP A 274 -10.18 11.22 20.93
CA ASP A 274 -10.92 12.31 21.57
C ASP A 274 -10.62 13.67 20.92
N HIS A 275 -9.36 13.95 20.57
CA HIS A 275 -9.02 15.18 19.84
C HIS A 275 -9.78 15.29 18.51
N LEU A 276 -9.97 14.18 17.78
CA LEU A 276 -10.69 14.20 16.50
C LEU A 276 -12.21 14.35 16.68
N VAL A 277 -12.77 13.85 17.78
CA VAL A 277 -14.17 14.13 18.17
C VAL A 277 -14.33 15.62 18.48
N GLU A 278 -13.48 16.17 19.35
CA GLU A 278 -13.51 17.59 19.74
C GLU A 278 -13.34 18.52 18.52
N LEU A 279 -12.41 18.20 17.62
CA LEU A 279 -12.20 18.95 16.39
C LEU A 279 -13.45 18.93 15.49
N THR A 280 -14.07 17.76 15.32
CA THR A 280 -15.29 17.65 14.50
C THR A 280 -16.42 18.47 15.10
N ASN A 281 -16.66 18.33 16.41
CA ASN A 281 -17.70 19.08 17.12
C ASN A 281 -17.46 20.59 17.02
N GLY A 282 -16.22 21.03 17.30
CA GLY A 282 -15.87 22.45 17.33
C GLY A 282 -15.91 23.13 15.96
N VAL A 283 -15.50 22.45 14.90
CA VAL A 283 -15.46 23.02 13.55
C VAL A 283 -16.84 23.00 12.88
N THR A 284 -17.59 21.91 13.05
CA THR A 284 -18.83 21.70 12.29
C THR A 284 -20.10 22.07 13.07
N GLY A 285 -20.03 22.13 14.40
CA GLY A 285 -21.21 22.24 15.27
C GLY A 285 -22.03 20.95 15.35
N TRP A 286 -21.56 19.85 14.76
CA TRP A 286 -22.17 18.52 14.92
C TRP A 286 -21.91 18.03 16.35
N ASP A 287 -22.96 17.75 17.11
CA ASP A 287 -22.85 17.09 18.43
C ASP A 287 -22.58 15.59 18.26
N THR A 288 -21.32 15.21 17.96
CA THR A 288 -20.92 13.82 17.71
C THR A 288 -20.03 13.23 18.80
N ASN A 289 -19.77 11.92 18.69
CA ASN A 289 -18.95 11.14 19.61
C ASN A 289 -18.17 10.05 18.84
N VAL A 290 -17.30 9.32 19.54
CA VAL A 290 -16.45 8.27 18.96
C VAL A 290 -17.25 7.23 18.18
N TRP A 291 -18.40 6.79 18.71
CA TRP A 291 -19.22 5.76 18.08
C TRP A 291 -19.79 6.24 16.75
N GLU A 292 -20.33 7.45 16.71
CA GLU A 292 -20.86 8.03 15.47
C GLU A 292 -19.77 8.20 14.40
N LEU A 293 -18.57 8.67 14.78
CA LEU A 293 -17.46 8.80 13.84
C LEU A 293 -16.96 7.45 13.32
N MET A 294 -16.90 6.43 14.18
CA MET A 294 -16.64 5.05 13.76
C MET A 294 -17.67 4.57 12.74
N LYS A 295 -18.96 4.92 12.92
CA LYS A 295 -20.04 4.60 11.99
C LYS A 295 -19.97 5.37 10.68
N VAL A 296 -19.45 6.60 10.67
CA VAL A 296 -19.11 7.31 9.41
C VAL A 296 -18.09 6.51 8.62
N GLY A 297 -17.03 6.06 9.29
CA GLY A 297 -16.00 5.23 8.69
C GLY A 297 -16.52 3.92 8.12
N GLU A 298 -17.28 3.18 8.92
CA GLU A 298 -17.90 1.91 8.50
C GLU A 298 -18.88 2.09 7.33
N ARG A 299 -19.64 3.20 7.32
CA ARG A 299 -20.51 3.57 6.20
C ARG A 299 -19.71 3.84 4.93
N ALA A 300 -18.62 4.60 5.02
CA ALA A 300 -17.76 4.89 3.88
C ALA A 300 -17.13 3.60 3.31
N ALA A 301 -16.59 2.73 4.17
CA ALA A 301 -16.04 1.43 3.77
C ALA A 301 -17.09 0.51 3.12
N THR A 302 -18.32 0.51 3.66
CA THR A 302 -19.41 -0.30 3.13
C THR A 302 -19.91 0.23 1.78
N LEU A 303 -20.02 1.54 1.61
CA LEU A 303 -20.40 2.16 0.33
C LEU A 303 -19.37 1.89 -0.77
N THR A 304 -18.08 1.94 -0.46
CA THR A 304 -17.04 1.59 -1.43
C THR A 304 -17.04 0.09 -1.75
N ARG A 305 -17.34 -0.79 -0.78
CA ARG A 305 -17.58 -2.21 -1.06
C ARG A 305 -18.75 -2.41 -2.02
N LEU A 306 -19.89 -1.75 -1.78
CA LEU A 306 -21.06 -1.82 -2.68
C LEU A 306 -20.74 -1.32 -4.08
N PHE A 307 -19.98 -0.21 -4.19
CA PHE A 307 -19.50 0.29 -5.48
C PHE A 307 -18.67 -0.77 -6.21
N ASN A 308 -17.70 -1.38 -5.53
CA ASN A 308 -16.84 -2.39 -6.13
C ASN A 308 -17.62 -3.64 -6.57
N LEU A 309 -18.58 -4.10 -5.77
CA LEU A 309 -19.47 -5.21 -6.13
C LEU A 309 -20.28 -4.89 -7.40
N ARG A 310 -20.83 -3.67 -7.50
CA ARG A 310 -21.55 -3.22 -8.69
C ARG A 310 -20.67 -3.20 -9.94
N GLU A 311 -19.41 -2.78 -9.80
CA GLU A 311 -18.44 -2.75 -10.91
C GLU A 311 -17.81 -4.11 -11.22
N GLY A 312 -18.23 -5.18 -10.53
CA GLY A 312 -17.88 -6.56 -10.86
C GLY A 312 -16.75 -7.18 -10.01
N PHE A 313 -16.23 -6.48 -9.00
CA PHE A 313 -15.35 -7.13 -8.03
C PHE A 313 -16.14 -8.07 -7.13
N THR A 314 -15.53 -9.19 -6.76
CA THR A 314 -16.15 -10.23 -5.93
C THR A 314 -15.24 -10.60 -4.76
N ALA A 315 -15.70 -11.52 -3.90
CA ALA A 315 -14.84 -12.10 -2.86
C ALA A 315 -13.58 -12.79 -3.40
N GLU A 316 -13.53 -13.21 -4.68
CA GLU A 316 -12.32 -13.80 -5.27
C GLU A 316 -11.23 -12.77 -5.58
N ASP A 317 -11.60 -11.49 -5.68
CA ASP A 317 -10.66 -10.39 -5.87
C ASP A 317 -10.02 -9.91 -4.54
N ASP A 318 -10.55 -10.39 -3.42
CA ASP A 318 -10.00 -10.18 -2.09
C ASP A 318 -8.91 -11.23 -1.83
N ARG A 319 -7.79 -11.11 -2.56
CA ARG A 319 -6.68 -12.07 -2.54
C ARG A 319 -5.33 -11.38 -2.40
N LEU A 320 -4.33 -12.17 -1.99
CA LEU A 320 -2.94 -11.75 -1.90
C LEU A 320 -2.10 -12.49 -2.96
N PRO A 321 -1.09 -11.87 -3.59
CA PRO A 321 -0.24 -12.57 -4.56
C PRO A 321 0.45 -13.80 -3.96
N LYS A 322 0.56 -14.89 -4.75
CA LYS A 322 1.10 -16.19 -4.30
C LYS A 322 2.49 -16.11 -3.68
N ARG A 323 3.28 -15.09 -4.05
CA ARG A 323 4.59 -14.80 -3.49
C ARG A 323 4.57 -14.70 -1.96
N PHE A 324 3.50 -14.16 -1.40
CA PHE A 324 3.39 -13.87 0.03
C PHE A 324 2.99 -15.07 0.89
N PHE A 325 2.61 -16.21 0.27
CA PHE A 325 2.46 -17.49 0.95
C PHE A 325 3.75 -18.32 0.96
N LYS A 326 4.82 -17.83 0.32
CA LYS A 326 6.14 -18.48 0.31
C LYS A 326 7.08 -17.75 1.29
N PRO A 327 7.54 -18.43 2.36
CA PRO A 327 8.39 -17.79 3.36
C PRO A 327 9.78 -17.50 2.81
N PHE A 328 10.43 -16.47 3.35
CA PHE A 328 11.85 -16.27 3.11
C PHE A 328 12.69 -17.40 3.73
N LYS A 329 13.83 -17.69 3.11
CA LYS A 329 14.78 -18.71 3.58
C LYS A 329 15.79 -18.17 4.62
N GLU A 330 15.85 -16.86 4.76
CA GLU A 330 16.74 -16.12 5.67
C GLU A 330 16.09 -14.81 6.13
N GLY A 331 16.82 -14.03 6.94
CA GLY A 331 16.31 -12.77 7.50
C GLY A 331 15.46 -12.95 8.77
N TYR A 332 14.93 -11.84 9.27
CA TYR A 332 14.21 -11.78 10.56
C TYR A 332 12.93 -12.61 10.57
N ILE A 333 12.22 -12.67 9.43
CA ILE A 333 10.99 -13.45 9.26
C ILE A 333 11.24 -14.79 8.56
N LYS A 334 12.45 -15.35 8.65
CA LYS A 334 12.79 -16.67 8.09
C LYS A 334 11.74 -17.72 8.46
N GLY A 335 11.23 -18.43 7.46
CA GLY A 335 10.25 -19.50 7.65
C GLY A 335 8.83 -19.01 7.98
N LYS A 336 8.57 -17.70 8.02
CA LYS A 336 7.25 -17.14 8.30
C LYS A 336 6.54 -16.69 7.03
N ALA A 337 5.31 -17.17 6.85
CA ALA A 337 4.31 -16.71 5.89
C ALA A 337 2.94 -17.22 6.36
N PRO A 338 1.83 -16.52 6.10
CA PRO A 338 0.51 -17.08 6.34
C PRO A 338 0.27 -18.28 5.40
N SER A 339 -0.59 -19.21 5.80
CA SER A 339 -1.16 -20.19 4.87
C SER A 339 -2.30 -19.54 4.06
N GLU A 340 -2.59 -20.05 2.85
CA GLU A 340 -3.74 -19.57 2.07
C GLU A 340 -5.07 -19.79 2.80
N GLU A 341 -5.18 -20.89 3.56
CA GLU A 341 -6.37 -21.23 4.34
C GLU A 341 -6.60 -20.25 5.49
N ASP A 342 -5.56 -19.99 6.30
CA ASP A 342 -5.64 -19.03 7.41
C ASP A 342 -5.94 -17.62 6.89
N PHE A 343 -5.36 -17.24 5.75
CA PHE A 343 -5.61 -15.94 5.11
C PHE A 343 -7.07 -15.81 4.64
N ARG A 344 -7.62 -16.83 3.98
CA ARG A 344 -9.05 -16.84 3.60
C ARG A 344 -9.96 -16.83 4.83
N GLN A 345 -9.58 -17.51 5.92
CA GLN A 345 -10.34 -17.46 7.17
C GLN A 345 -10.30 -16.06 7.82
N ALA A 346 -9.15 -15.37 7.75
CA ALA A 346 -9.01 -14.01 8.25
C ALA A 346 -9.91 -13.01 7.49
N ILE A 347 -10.03 -13.15 6.17
CA ILE A 347 -10.99 -12.39 5.35
C ILE A 347 -12.43 -12.68 5.78
N ARG A 348 -12.79 -13.94 6.01
CA ARG A 348 -14.12 -14.31 6.50
C ARG A 348 -14.44 -13.66 7.85
N TYR A 349 -13.48 -13.62 8.78
CA TYR A 349 -13.66 -12.89 10.03
C TYR A 349 -13.92 -11.40 9.79
N TYR A 350 -13.23 -10.78 8.82
CA TYR A 350 -13.46 -9.38 8.50
C TYR A 350 -14.88 -9.15 7.98
N TYR A 351 -15.36 -9.96 7.03
CA TYR A 351 -16.73 -9.87 6.51
C TYR A 351 -17.76 -10.00 7.62
N GLN A 352 -17.63 -11.03 8.46
CA GLN A 352 -18.55 -11.25 9.57
C GLN A 352 -18.56 -10.07 10.54
N MET A 353 -17.40 -9.50 10.88
CA MET A 353 -17.29 -8.33 11.76
C MET A 353 -17.83 -7.04 11.14
N MET A 354 -17.79 -6.90 9.82
CA MET A 354 -18.40 -5.80 9.07
C MET A 354 -19.90 -6.01 8.82
N GLY A 355 -20.46 -7.17 9.16
CA GLY A 355 -21.86 -7.51 8.88
C GLY A 355 -22.15 -7.80 7.40
N TRP A 356 -21.16 -8.37 6.72
CA TRP A 356 -21.23 -8.84 5.33
C TRP A 356 -21.34 -10.36 5.32
N ASP A 357 -21.91 -10.91 4.25
CA ASP A 357 -22.03 -12.36 4.07
C ASP A 357 -20.71 -13.01 3.60
N GLU A 358 -20.74 -14.32 3.33
CA GLU A 358 -19.57 -15.09 2.91
C GLU A 358 -19.02 -14.66 1.53
N GLN A 359 -19.84 -14.00 0.71
CA GLN A 359 -19.45 -13.41 -0.57
C GLN A 359 -18.96 -11.96 -0.40
N GLY A 360 -18.87 -11.48 0.84
CA GLY A 360 -18.50 -10.11 1.17
C GLY A 360 -19.55 -9.08 0.75
N VAL A 361 -20.81 -9.49 0.58
CA VAL A 361 -21.92 -8.58 0.28
C VAL A 361 -22.51 -8.09 1.60
N PRO A 362 -22.63 -6.76 1.81
CA PRO A 362 -23.25 -6.23 3.02
C PRO A 362 -24.71 -6.69 3.20
N THR A 363 -25.07 -7.12 4.41
CA THR A 363 -26.43 -7.59 4.71
C THR A 363 -27.43 -6.45 4.81
N ASP A 364 -28.72 -6.69 4.54
CA ASP A 364 -29.78 -5.67 4.68
C ASP A 364 -29.83 -5.08 6.09
N GLY A 365 -29.63 -5.91 7.12
CA GLY A 365 -29.55 -5.45 8.51
C GLY A 365 -28.39 -4.47 8.74
N LYS A 366 -27.22 -4.76 8.18
CA LYS A 366 -26.05 -3.85 8.23
C LYS A 366 -26.32 -2.55 7.47
N LEU A 367 -26.90 -2.62 6.26
CA LEU A 367 -27.21 -1.43 5.48
C LEU A 367 -28.26 -0.54 6.15
N ALA A 368 -29.27 -1.13 6.78
CA ALA A 368 -30.27 -0.41 7.57
C ALA A 368 -29.64 0.26 8.80
N GLU A 369 -28.77 -0.46 9.53
CA GLU A 369 -28.05 0.07 10.70
C GLU A 369 -27.16 1.27 10.34
N LEU A 370 -26.51 1.23 9.18
CA LEU A 370 -25.67 2.33 8.68
C LEU A 370 -26.47 3.47 8.03
N GLY A 371 -27.79 3.34 7.87
CA GLY A 371 -28.64 4.36 7.22
C GLY A 371 -28.43 4.45 5.70
N ILE A 372 -27.94 3.38 5.07
CA ILE A 372 -27.63 3.31 3.64
C ILE A 372 -28.36 2.15 2.95
N LEU A 373 -29.50 1.72 3.47
CA LEU A 373 -30.33 0.69 2.83
C LEU A 373 -30.73 1.06 1.39
N TRP A 374 -30.86 2.35 1.10
CA TRP A 374 -31.11 2.86 -0.26
C TRP A 374 -29.98 2.53 -1.25
N ALA A 375 -28.77 2.27 -0.76
CA ALA A 375 -27.62 1.91 -1.59
C ALA A 375 -27.59 0.41 -1.94
N ARG A 376 -28.58 -0.35 -1.45
CA ARG A 376 -28.73 -1.76 -1.82
C ARG A 376 -28.96 -1.86 -3.32
N ASP A 377 -28.08 -2.59 -3.99
CA ASP A 377 -28.24 -2.95 -5.38
C ASP A 377 -28.79 -4.38 -5.47
N ASP A 378 -30.02 -4.52 -5.91
CA ASP A 378 -30.67 -5.83 -6.04
C ASP A 378 -30.07 -6.66 -7.19
N SER A 379 -29.35 -6.05 -8.13
CA SER A 379 -28.70 -6.75 -9.25
C SER A 379 -27.42 -7.52 -8.83
N ALA A 380 -26.74 -7.08 -7.78
CA ALA A 380 -25.54 -7.74 -7.26
C ALA A 380 -25.82 -9.12 -6.62
N ARG A 381 -27.08 -9.42 -6.28
CA ARG A 381 -27.51 -10.74 -5.79
C ARG A 381 -27.93 -11.70 -6.90
N GLU A 382 -28.25 -11.22 -8.10
CA GLU A 382 -28.79 -12.09 -9.17
C GLU A 382 -27.74 -13.00 -9.82
N VAL A 383 -26.45 -12.67 -9.68
CA VAL A 383 -25.33 -13.48 -10.20
C VAL A 383 -25.27 -14.89 -9.56
N THR A 384 -25.94 -15.13 -8.44
CA THR A 384 -25.95 -16.43 -7.75
C THR A 384 -27.23 -17.25 -7.95
N SER A 385 -28.21 -16.76 -8.71
CA SER A 385 -29.50 -17.46 -8.90
C SER A 385 -29.58 -18.31 -10.17
N VAL A 386 -28.59 -18.24 -11.06
CA VAL A 386 -28.58 -18.98 -12.34
C VAL A 386 -27.61 -20.16 -12.30
N GLU A 387 -27.71 -21.04 -11.30
CA GLU A 387 -27.07 -22.36 -11.35
C GLU A 387 -27.75 -23.42 -10.47
N GLN A 388 -29.06 -23.26 -10.24
CA GLN A 388 -29.92 -24.32 -9.68
C GLN A 388 -31.22 -24.41 -10.47
N SER A 389 -31.17 -25.03 -11.66
CA SER A 389 -32.35 -25.57 -12.35
C SER A 389 -32.02 -26.84 -13.10
#